data_AF-P55211-F1
#
_entry.id   AF-P55211-F1
#
_cell.length_a   1.000
_cell.length_b   1.000
_cell.length_c   1.000
_cell.angle_alpha   90.00
_cell.angle_beta   90.00
_cell.angle_gamma   90.00
#
_symmetry.space_group_name_H-M   'P 1'
#
loop_
_entity.id
_entity.type
_entity.pdbx_description
1 polymer ?
#
loop_
_entity_poly.entity_id
_entity_poly.type
_entity_poly.pdbx_seq_one_letter_code
_entity_poly.pdbx_strand_id
1 'polypeptide(L)'
;MDEADRRLLRRCRLRLVEELQVDQLWDALLSRELFRPHMIEDIQRAGSGSRRDQARQLIIDLETRGSQALPLFISCLEDTGQDMLASFLRTNRQAAKLSKPTLENLTPVVLRPEIRKPEVLRPETPRPVDIGSGGFGDVGALESLRGNADLAYILSMEPCGHCLIINNVNFCRESGLRTRTGSNIDCEKLRRRFSSLHFMVEVKGDLTAKKMVLALLELAQQDHGALDCCVVVILSHGCQASHLQFPGAVYGTDGCPVSVEKIVNIFNGTSCPSLGGKPKLFFIQACGGEQKDHGFEVASTSPEDESPGSNPEPDATPFQEGLRTFDQLDAISSLPTPSDIFVSYSTFPGFVSWRDPKSGSWYVETLDDIFEQWAHSEDLQSLLLRVANAVSVKGIYKQMPGCFNFLRKKLFFKTS
;
A
#
# COMPACT_ATOMS: atom_id res chain seq x y z
N MET A 1 -6.12 2.42 23.75
CA MET A 1 -6.76 1.11 23.90
C MET A 1 -5.73 -0.01 23.88
N ASP A 2 -6.00 -1.16 24.47
CA ASP A 2 -5.12 -2.32 24.37
C ASP A 2 -5.33 -3.04 23.02
N GLU A 3 -4.32 -3.76 22.54
CA GLU A 3 -4.38 -4.36 21.20
C GLU A 3 -5.48 -5.43 21.05
N ALA A 4 -5.79 -6.17 22.12
CA ALA A 4 -6.90 -7.11 22.14
C ALA A 4 -8.25 -6.41 21.97
N ASP A 5 -8.44 -5.28 22.67
CA ASP A 5 -9.67 -4.48 22.61
C ASP A 5 -9.80 -3.78 21.24
N ARG A 6 -8.69 -3.33 20.63
CA ARG A 6 -8.70 -2.85 19.24
C ARG A 6 -9.20 -3.92 18.30
N ARG A 7 -8.51 -5.08 18.22
CA ARG A 7 -8.87 -6.20 17.34
C ARG A 7 -10.33 -6.63 17.47
N LEU A 8 -10.87 -6.54 18.68
CA LEU A 8 -12.29 -6.77 18.92
C LEU A 8 -13.16 -5.72 18.23
N LEU A 9 -12.90 -4.42 18.43
CA LEU A 9 -13.60 -3.37 17.70
C LEU A 9 -13.51 -3.58 16.19
N ARG A 10 -12.32 -3.87 15.65
CA ARG A 10 -12.07 -4.13 14.22
C ARG A 10 -13.00 -5.20 13.65
N ARG A 11 -13.09 -6.32 14.37
CA ARG A 11 -13.93 -7.47 14.00
C ARG A 11 -15.42 -7.13 14.09
N CYS A 12 -15.82 -6.35 15.08
CA CYS A 12 -17.21 -5.99 15.33
C CYS A 12 -17.66 -4.74 14.57
N ARG A 13 -16.75 -4.05 13.88
CA ARG A 13 -16.98 -2.70 13.35
C ARG A 13 -18.06 -2.66 12.27
N LEU A 14 -18.20 -3.67 11.41
CA LEU A 14 -19.30 -3.71 10.43
C LEU A 14 -20.66 -3.66 11.13
N ARG A 15 -20.84 -4.53 12.13
CA ARG A 15 -22.06 -4.60 12.93
C ARG A 15 -22.30 -3.32 13.74
N LEU A 16 -21.24 -2.76 14.34
CA LEU A 16 -21.35 -1.48 15.06
C LEU A 16 -21.77 -0.36 14.11
N VAL A 17 -21.15 -0.21 12.94
CA VAL A 17 -21.54 0.83 11.96
C VAL A 17 -23.00 0.65 11.53
N GLU A 18 -23.47 -0.59 11.38
CA GLU A 18 -24.83 -0.90 10.97
C GLU A 18 -25.89 -0.61 12.06
N GLU A 19 -25.64 -1.04 13.29
CA GLU A 19 -26.65 -1.07 14.37
C GLU A 19 -26.54 0.12 15.36
N LEU A 20 -25.37 0.75 15.52
CA LEU A 20 -25.11 1.75 16.55
C LEU A 20 -25.97 3.01 16.40
N GLN A 21 -26.72 3.34 17.45
CA GLN A 21 -27.50 4.57 17.56
C GLN A 21 -26.62 5.64 18.21
N VAL A 22 -26.04 6.50 17.39
CA VAL A 22 -25.06 7.50 17.84
C VAL A 22 -25.70 8.70 18.54
N ASP A 23 -26.91 9.10 18.15
CA ASP A 23 -27.60 10.28 18.67
C ASP A 23 -27.82 10.22 20.18
N GLN A 24 -28.06 9.03 20.72
CA GLN A 24 -28.29 8.80 22.15
C GLN A 24 -26.99 8.70 22.95
N LEU A 25 -25.84 8.50 22.28
CA LEU A 25 -24.56 8.23 22.94
C LEU A 25 -23.79 9.48 23.32
N TRP A 26 -24.02 10.63 22.67
CA TRP A 26 -23.19 11.81 22.82
C TRP A 26 -23.08 12.29 24.28
N ASP A 27 -24.20 12.38 25.00
CA ASP A 27 -24.20 12.80 26.41
C ASP A 27 -23.50 11.77 27.32
N ALA A 28 -23.68 10.47 27.06
CA ALA A 28 -23.02 9.41 27.81
C ALA A 28 -21.50 9.38 27.56
N LEU A 29 -21.06 9.70 26.35
CA LEU A 29 -19.65 9.78 25.97
C LEU A 29 -18.96 11.02 26.56
N LEU A 30 -19.67 12.15 26.64
CA LEU A 30 -19.18 13.38 27.25
C LEU A 30 -19.10 13.27 28.78
N SER A 31 -20.14 12.77 29.43
CA SER A 31 -20.21 12.63 30.89
C SER A 31 -19.13 11.70 31.47
N ARG A 32 -18.67 10.72 30.69
CA ARG A 32 -17.57 9.81 31.07
C ARG A 32 -16.19 10.29 30.59
N GLU A 33 -16.11 11.50 30.05
CA GLU A 33 -14.90 12.11 29.49
C GLU A 33 -14.21 11.25 28.41
N LEU A 34 -14.97 10.33 27.81
CA LEU A 34 -14.50 9.48 26.72
C LEU A 34 -14.14 10.35 25.52
N PHE A 35 -14.95 11.37 25.24
CA PHE A 35 -14.70 12.41 24.24
C PHE A 35 -14.88 13.80 24.84
N ARG A 36 -14.19 14.79 24.27
CA ARG A 36 -14.41 16.21 24.60
C ARG A 36 -15.42 16.79 23.60
N PRO A 37 -16.10 17.90 23.93
CA PRO A 37 -17.10 18.51 23.06
C PRO A 37 -16.65 18.69 21.60
N HIS A 38 -15.46 19.28 21.37
CA HIS A 38 -14.95 19.46 20.00
C HIS A 38 -14.75 18.15 19.23
N MET A 39 -14.36 17.07 19.90
CA MET A 39 -14.22 15.76 19.24
C MET A 39 -15.58 15.20 18.82
N ILE A 40 -16.62 15.42 19.63
CA ILE A 40 -17.98 15.02 19.26
C ILE A 40 -18.46 15.83 18.05
N GLU A 41 -18.18 17.14 18.00
CA GLU A 41 -18.50 17.96 16.83
C GLU A 41 -17.80 17.46 15.56
N ASP A 42 -16.51 17.10 15.65
CA ASP A 42 -15.75 16.53 14.54
C ASP A 42 -16.34 15.19 14.07
N ILE A 43 -16.71 14.32 15.01
CA ILE A 43 -17.38 13.04 14.73
C ILE A 43 -18.73 13.27 14.05
N GLN A 44 -19.53 14.21 14.54
CA GLN A 44 -20.85 14.54 14.00
C GLN A 44 -20.78 15.08 12.56
N ARG A 45 -19.68 15.78 12.22
CA ARG A 45 -19.41 16.32 10.88
C ARG A 45 -18.66 15.36 9.94
N ALA A 46 -18.31 14.16 10.41
CA ALA A 46 -17.53 13.22 9.61
C ALA A 46 -18.29 12.75 8.37
N GLY A 47 -17.59 12.68 7.22
CA GLY A 47 -18.17 12.24 5.95
C GLY A 47 -19.31 13.15 5.49
N SER A 48 -20.49 12.57 5.25
CA SER A 48 -21.71 13.32 4.90
C SER A 48 -22.50 13.81 6.11
N GLY A 49 -22.02 13.54 7.34
CA GLY A 49 -22.78 13.72 8.58
C GLY A 49 -23.87 12.68 8.79
N SER A 50 -23.91 11.60 7.99
CA SER A 50 -24.88 10.52 8.16
C SER A 50 -24.63 9.73 9.46
N ARG A 51 -25.67 9.12 10.04
CA ARG A 51 -25.54 8.22 11.21
C ARG A 51 -24.45 7.17 11.03
N ARG A 52 -24.34 6.59 9.83
CA ARG A 52 -23.32 5.58 9.50
C ARG A 52 -21.92 6.18 9.49
N ASP A 53 -21.74 7.38 8.96
CA ASP A 53 -20.45 8.08 8.96
C ASP A 53 -20.03 8.46 10.38
N GLN A 54 -20.96 8.97 11.18
CA GLN A 54 -20.74 9.29 12.59
C GLN A 54 -20.38 8.04 13.41
N ALA A 55 -21.10 6.93 13.23
CA ALA A 55 -20.80 5.66 13.89
C ALA A 55 -19.41 5.15 13.50
N ARG A 56 -19.07 5.26 12.21
CA ARG A 56 -17.76 4.87 11.68
C ARG A 56 -16.64 5.71 12.32
N GLN A 57 -16.80 7.03 12.36
CA GLN A 57 -15.84 7.94 12.94
C GLN A 57 -15.69 7.74 14.45
N LEU A 58 -16.80 7.57 15.17
CA LEU A 58 -16.79 7.29 16.61
C LEU A 58 -15.96 6.04 16.95
N ILE A 59 -16.13 4.93 16.21
CA ILE A 59 -15.38 3.70 16.47
C ILE A 59 -13.87 3.90 16.24
N ILE A 60 -13.50 4.67 15.21
CA ILE A 60 -12.08 4.99 14.90
C ILE A 60 -11.48 5.77 16.05
N ASP A 61 -12.14 6.86 16.44
CA ASP A 61 -11.60 7.75 17.45
C ASP A 61 -11.59 7.06 18.81
N LEU A 62 -12.52 6.12 19.06
CA LEU A 62 -12.57 5.31 20.28
C LEU A 62 -11.28 4.51 20.50
N GLU A 63 -10.64 3.97 19.45
CA GLU A 63 -9.36 3.24 19.56
C GLU A 63 -8.24 4.10 20.17
N THR A 64 -8.34 5.43 20.04
CA THR A 64 -7.35 6.39 20.50
C THR A 64 -7.50 6.77 21.97
N ARG A 65 -8.64 6.46 22.62
CA ARG A 65 -9.04 7.00 23.94
C ARG A 65 -8.45 6.29 25.17
N GLY A 66 -7.31 5.59 25.02
CA GLY A 66 -6.67 4.87 26.14
C GLY A 66 -7.25 3.48 26.43
N SER A 67 -6.69 2.75 27.41
CA SER A 67 -6.99 1.33 27.68
C SER A 67 -8.40 1.09 28.25
N GLN A 68 -8.98 2.08 28.93
CA GLN A 68 -10.35 2.00 29.49
C GLN A 68 -11.45 2.39 28.51
N ALA A 69 -11.09 2.79 27.28
CA ALA A 69 -12.05 3.30 26.31
C ALA A 69 -13.16 2.31 25.96
N LEU A 70 -12.82 1.05 25.66
CA LEU A 70 -13.80 0.04 25.29
C LEU A 70 -14.72 -0.35 26.47
N PRO A 71 -14.22 -0.62 27.68
CA PRO A 71 -15.08 -0.82 28.86
C PRO A 71 -16.06 0.33 29.11
N LEU A 72 -15.58 1.58 29.03
CA LEU A 72 -16.42 2.75 29.23
C LEU A 72 -17.47 2.87 28.12
N PHE A 73 -17.09 2.60 26.87
CA PHE A 73 -18.01 2.62 25.73
C PHE A 73 -19.11 1.55 25.86
N ILE A 74 -18.75 0.33 26.28
CA ILE A 74 -19.75 -0.73 26.55
C ILE A 74 -20.75 -0.26 27.61
N SER A 75 -20.28 0.45 28.65
CA SER A 75 -21.18 0.99 29.66
C SER A 75 -22.03 2.16 29.14
N CYS A 76 -21.53 3.00 28.23
CA CYS A 76 -22.35 4.01 27.53
C CYS A 76 -23.47 3.36 26.69
N LEU A 77 -23.19 2.22 26.05
CA LEU A 77 -24.20 1.48 25.29
C LEU A 77 -25.32 0.98 26.21
N GLU A 78 -25.01 0.55 27.43
CA GLU A 78 -25.99 0.09 28.41
C GLU A 78 -26.85 1.23 28.93
N ASP A 79 -26.23 2.35 29.29
CA ASP A 79 -26.94 3.54 29.78
C ASP A 79 -27.91 4.12 28.73
N THR A 80 -27.64 3.85 27.45
CA THR A 80 -28.46 4.31 26.30
C THR A 80 -29.40 3.23 25.76
N GLY A 81 -29.56 2.09 26.44
CA GLY A 81 -30.48 1.03 26.05
C GLY A 81 -30.05 0.22 24.81
N GLN A 82 -28.78 0.30 24.41
CA GLN A 82 -28.19 -0.48 23.31
C GLN A 82 -27.63 -1.82 23.81
N ASP A 83 -28.44 -2.55 24.58
CA ASP A 83 -28.05 -3.76 25.34
C ASP A 83 -27.54 -4.90 24.45
N MET A 84 -28.09 -5.04 23.23
CA MET A 84 -27.65 -6.07 22.28
C MET A 84 -26.21 -5.85 21.82
N LEU A 85 -25.83 -4.60 21.54
CA LEU A 85 -24.45 -4.25 21.17
C LEU A 85 -23.52 -4.36 22.37
N ALA A 86 -23.95 -3.90 23.54
CA ALA A 86 -23.18 -3.97 24.77
C ALA A 86 -22.85 -5.42 25.16
N SER A 87 -23.87 -6.28 25.20
CA SER A 87 -23.73 -7.70 25.52
C SER A 87 -22.85 -8.44 24.50
N PHE A 88 -22.99 -8.13 23.21
CA PHE A 88 -22.16 -8.68 22.14
C PHE A 88 -20.68 -8.31 22.33
N LEU A 89 -20.36 -7.04 22.55
CA LEU A 89 -18.98 -6.59 22.78
C LEU A 89 -18.39 -7.19 24.07
N ARG A 90 -19.17 -7.22 25.15
CA ARG A 90 -18.72 -7.78 26.44
C ARG A 90 -18.41 -9.28 26.33
N THR A 91 -19.27 -10.04 25.67
CA THR A 91 -19.09 -11.50 25.47
C THR A 91 -17.83 -11.78 24.66
N ASN A 92 -17.63 -11.09 23.54
CA ASN A 92 -16.45 -11.28 22.71
C ASN A 92 -15.16 -10.82 23.43
N ARG A 93 -15.23 -9.78 24.26
CA ARG A 93 -14.10 -9.32 25.07
C ARG A 93 -13.67 -10.33 26.12
N GLN A 94 -14.63 -10.98 26.79
CA GLN A 94 -14.34 -12.03 27.76
C GLN A 94 -13.74 -13.27 27.09
N ALA A 95 -14.27 -13.67 25.92
CA ALA A 95 -13.72 -14.77 25.14
C ALA A 95 -12.25 -14.54 24.75
N ALA A 96 -11.89 -13.31 24.35
CA ALA A 96 -10.51 -12.95 23.99
C ALA A 96 -9.52 -13.01 25.18
N LYS A 97 -10.00 -12.85 26.43
CA LYS A 97 -9.15 -12.96 27.63
C LYS A 97 -8.86 -14.40 28.03
N LEU A 98 -9.75 -15.34 27.71
CA LEU A 98 -9.59 -16.77 28.01
C LEU A 98 -8.57 -17.45 27.08
N SER A 99 -8.38 -16.92 25.87
CA SER A 99 -7.32 -17.38 24.96
C SER A 99 -5.96 -16.75 25.32
N LYS A 100 -5.34 -17.16 26.43
CA LYS A 100 -3.89 -16.99 26.62
C LYS A 100 -3.18 -18.14 25.89
N PRO A 101 -2.20 -17.87 25.00
CA PRO A 101 -1.38 -18.94 24.45
C PRO A 101 -0.52 -19.53 25.56
N THR A 102 -0.65 -20.83 25.79
CA THR A 102 0.23 -21.62 26.63
C THR A 102 1.65 -21.49 26.08
N LEU A 103 2.51 -20.80 26.85
CA LEU A 103 3.93 -20.68 26.57
C LEU A 103 4.60 -21.98 26.99
N GLU A 104 4.57 -23.00 26.13
CA GLU A 104 5.39 -24.20 26.31
C GLU A 104 6.83 -23.92 25.86
N ASN A 105 7.68 -23.73 26.86
CA ASN A 105 9.11 -24.05 26.94
C ASN A 105 9.82 -24.41 25.61
N LEU A 106 10.39 -23.40 24.95
CA LEU A 106 11.54 -23.61 24.07
C LEU A 106 12.77 -22.99 24.75
N THR A 107 13.62 -23.86 25.30
CA THR A 107 14.91 -23.52 25.91
C THR A 107 15.86 -22.85 24.91
N PRO A 108 16.68 -21.87 25.33
CA PRO A 108 17.43 -21.01 24.41
C PRO A 108 18.73 -21.69 23.95
N VAL A 109 18.94 -21.77 22.63
CA VAL A 109 20.24 -22.11 22.06
C VAL A 109 21.14 -20.87 22.17
N VAL A 110 22.09 -20.94 23.10
CA VAL A 110 23.15 -19.96 23.28
C VAL A 110 24.16 -20.13 22.14
N LEU A 111 24.16 -19.21 21.18
CA LEU A 111 25.30 -19.01 20.29
C LEU A 111 26.04 -17.75 20.74
N ARG A 112 27.22 -17.97 21.33
CA ARG A 112 28.18 -16.91 21.69
C ARG A 112 28.75 -16.26 20.42
N PRO A 113 29.12 -14.98 20.47
CA PRO A 113 29.37 -14.17 19.28
C PRO A 113 30.86 -14.14 18.90
N GLU A 114 31.16 -14.46 17.65
CA GLU A 114 32.45 -14.15 17.01
C GLU A 114 32.35 -12.71 16.45
N ILE A 115 32.84 -11.76 17.24
CA ILE A 115 33.03 -10.36 16.83
C ILE A 115 34.24 -10.33 15.88
N ARG A 116 34.00 -10.32 14.57
CA ARG A 116 35.02 -9.89 13.59
C ARG A 116 34.83 -8.41 13.28
N LYS A 117 35.86 -7.62 13.58
CA LYS A 117 35.93 -6.17 13.37
C LYS A 117 35.82 -5.85 11.86
N PRO A 118 35.19 -4.74 11.46
CA PRO A 118 34.97 -4.41 10.05
C PRO A 118 36.25 -3.87 9.41
N GLU A 119 36.71 -4.49 8.33
CA GLU A 119 37.68 -3.90 7.42
C GLU A 119 36.99 -2.82 6.57
N VAL A 120 37.55 -1.61 6.64
CA VAL A 120 37.13 -0.43 5.90
C VAL A 120 37.51 -0.61 4.43
N LEU A 121 36.57 -1.07 3.61
CA LEU A 121 36.70 -1.07 2.15
C LEU A 121 36.61 0.38 1.64
N ARG A 122 37.77 0.96 1.31
CA ARG A 122 37.84 2.20 0.51
C ARG A 122 37.55 1.86 -0.96
N PRO A 123 36.73 2.65 -1.68
CA PRO A 123 36.40 2.37 -3.08
C PRO A 123 37.62 2.64 -3.97
N GLU A 124 38.06 1.66 -4.74
CA GLU A 124 39.05 1.87 -5.79
C GLU A 124 38.39 2.56 -7.01
N THR A 125 38.91 3.75 -7.34
CA THR A 125 38.65 4.45 -8.60
C THR A 125 39.27 3.69 -9.78
N PRO A 126 38.49 3.28 -10.80
CA PRO A 126 39.03 2.57 -11.96
C PRO A 126 39.79 3.51 -12.90
N ARG A 127 40.97 3.08 -13.36
CA ARG A 127 41.76 3.78 -14.39
C ARG A 127 41.19 3.50 -15.80
N PRO A 128 41.24 4.46 -16.74
CA PRO A 128 40.60 4.33 -18.04
C PRO A 128 41.46 3.47 -18.98
N VAL A 129 40.83 2.51 -19.66
CA VAL A 129 41.42 1.77 -20.78
C VAL A 129 40.92 2.37 -22.10
N ASP A 130 41.88 2.81 -22.90
CA ASP A 130 41.74 3.36 -24.24
C ASP A 130 41.33 2.27 -25.24
N ILE A 131 40.17 2.39 -25.88
CA ILE A 131 39.84 1.66 -27.12
C ILE A 131 38.99 2.56 -28.04
N GLY A 132 39.66 3.14 -29.04
CA GLY A 132 39.39 2.90 -30.46
C GLY A 132 38.03 3.26 -31.05
N SER A 133 38.03 4.33 -31.84
CA SER A 133 37.06 4.77 -32.85
C SER A 133 36.37 3.67 -33.68
N GLY A 134 35.05 3.82 -33.87
CA GLY A 134 34.37 3.27 -35.04
C GLY A 134 32.86 3.12 -34.89
N GLY A 135 32.09 3.89 -35.66
CA GLY A 135 30.71 3.55 -36.03
C GLY A 135 29.65 4.57 -35.63
N PHE A 136 29.23 5.39 -36.60
CA PHE A 136 28.10 6.29 -36.52
C PHE A 136 26.77 5.51 -36.41
N GLY A 137 25.98 5.77 -35.37
CA GLY A 137 24.62 5.25 -35.25
C GLY A 137 24.03 5.53 -33.86
N ASP A 138 23.15 6.53 -33.80
CA ASP A 138 22.23 6.85 -32.71
C ASP A 138 22.80 6.93 -31.28
N VAL A 139 23.74 7.86 -31.07
CA VAL A 139 24.42 8.10 -29.79
C VAL A 139 23.82 9.33 -29.07
N GLY A 140 22.50 9.50 -29.10
CA GLY A 140 21.83 10.63 -28.44
C GLY A 140 21.58 10.39 -26.95
N ALA A 141 21.06 9.21 -26.59
CA ALA A 141 20.60 8.92 -25.24
C ALA A 141 21.71 8.37 -24.32
N LEU A 142 22.61 7.54 -24.84
CA LEU A 142 23.58 6.80 -24.02
C LEU A 142 24.81 7.63 -23.62
N GLU A 143 25.24 8.62 -24.42
CA GLU A 143 26.39 9.46 -24.07
C GLU A 143 26.10 10.49 -22.98
N SER A 144 24.85 10.98 -22.90
CA SER A 144 24.42 11.88 -21.82
C SER A 144 24.41 11.21 -20.43
N LEU A 145 24.37 9.87 -20.39
CA LEU A 145 24.42 9.07 -19.16
C LEU A 145 25.85 8.89 -18.60
N ARG A 146 26.90 8.87 -19.43
CA ARG A 146 28.28 8.63 -18.94
C ARG A 146 28.80 9.78 -18.05
N GLY A 147 28.37 11.01 -18.30
CA GLY A 147 28.65 12.16 -17.41
C GLY A 147 27.76 12.22 -16.16
N ASN A 148 26.67 11.43 -16.13
CA ASN A 148 25.62 11.49 -15.10
C ASN A 148 25.44 10.17 -14.33
N ALA A 149 26.40 9.24 -14.40
CA ALA A 149 26.30 7.92 -13.75
C ALA A 149 26.00 8.01 -12.24
N ASP A 150 26.38 9.12 -11.59
CA ASP A 150 26.08 9.37 -10.19
C ASP A 150 24.59 9.69 -9.90
N LEU A 151 23.83 10.15 -10.91
CA LEU A 151 22.44 10.59 -10.78
C LEU A 151 21.40 9.50 -11.10
N ALA A 152 21.81 8.33 -11.58
CA ALA A 152 20.91 7.23 -11.95
C ALA A 152 21.29 5.90 -11.27
N TYR A 153 20.30 5.05 -11.00
CA TYR A 153 20.56 3.65 -10.66
C TYR A 153 21.02 2.89 -11.91
N ILE A 154 22.02 2.03 -11.76
CA ILE A 154 22.50 1.16 -12.82
C ILE A 154 21.74 -0.17 -12.70
N LEU A 155 20.90 -0.48 -13.68
CA LEU A 155 20.21 -1.77 -13.81
C LEU A 155 20.89 -2.59 -14.90
N SER A 156 22.06 -3.16 -14.61
CA SER A 156 22.92 -3.87 -15.56
C SER A 156 22.90 -5.39 -15.45
N MET A 157 22.48 -5.92 -14.30
CA MET A 157 22.43 -7.36 -14.04
C MET A 157 21.42 -8.05 -14.95
N GLU A 158 21.61 -9.35 -15.15
CA GLU A 158 20.69 -10.21 -15.89
C GLU A 158 20.39 -11.43 -15.02
N PRO A 159 19.18 -11.52 -14.45
CA PRO A 159 18.06 -10.57 -14.54
C PRO A 159 18.29 -9.28 -13.72
N CYS A 160 17.54 -8.22 -14.01
CA CYS A 160 17.56 -6.95 -13.25
C CYS A 160 17.15 -7.14 -11.79
N GLY A 161 16.24 -8.07 -11.53
CA GLY A 161 15.57 -8.15 -10.24
C GLY A 161 14.42 -9.14 -10.19
N HIS A 162 13.91 -9.37 -8.99
CA HIS A 162 12.63 -10.06 -8.80
C HIS A 162 11.46 -9.09 -8.97
N CYS A 163 10.38 -9.59 -9.56
CA CYS A 163 9.08 -8.93 -9.59
C CYS A 163 8.01 -9.88 -9.05
N LEU A 164 7.46 -9.60 -7.87
CA LEU A 164 6.35 -10.38 -7.32
C LEU A 164 5.02 -9.68 -7.63
N ILE A 165 4.13 -10.36 -8.34
CA ILE A 165 2.77 -9.91 -8.60
C ILE A 165 1.81 -10.71 -7.73
N ILE A 166 1.13 -10.03 -6.80
CA ILE A 166 0.02 -10.60 -6.03
C ILE A 166 -1.29 -10.17 -6.70
N ASN A 167 -2.03 -11.13 -7.24
CA ASN A 167 -3.30 -10.88 -7.92
C ASN A 167 -4.46 -11.55 -7.18
N ASN A 168 -5.19 -10.77 -6.38
CA ASN A 168 -6.38 -11.24 -5.69
C ASN A 168 -7.62 -10.92 -6.52
N VAL A 169 -8.29 -11.96 -6.98
CA VAL A 169 -9.47 -11.92 -7.85
C VAL A 169 -10.70 -12.43 -7.11
N ASN A 170 -10.58 -13.58 -6.45
CA ASN A 170 -11.69 -14.27 -5.79
C ASN A 170 -11.60 -14.13 -4.28
N PHE A 171 -12.59 -13.45 -3.69
CA PHE A 171 -12.67 -13.21 -2.26
C PHE A 171 -13.71 -14.12 -1.62
N CYS A 172 -13.51 -14.47 -0.34
CA CYS A 172 -14.47 -15.29 0.39
C CYS A 172 -15.81 -14.56 0.54
N ARG A 173 -16.91 -15.30 0.55
CA ARG A 173 -18.26 -14.72 0.60
C ARG A 173 -18.46 -13.89 1.88
N GLU A 174 -17.85 -14.32 2.98
CA GLU A 174 -17.92 -13.68 4.29
C GLU A 174 -17.24 -12.31 4.32
N SER A 175 -16.30 -12.04 3.42
CA SER A 175 -15.65 -10.73 3.31
C SER A 175 -16.58 -9.63 2.80
N GLY A 176 -17.65 -10.00 2.08
CA GLY A 176 -18.51 -9.05 1.36
C GLY A 176 -17.85 -8.39 0.15
N LEU A 177 -16.61 -8.75 -0.18
CA LEU A 177 -15.86 -8.19 -1.30
C LEU A 177 -16.22 -8.92 -2.60
N ARG A 178 -16.42 -8.14 -3.68
CA ARG A 178 -16.81 -8.68 -5.00
C ARG A 178 -15.65 -9.33 -5.74
N THR A 179 -15.93 -10.22 -6.68
CA THR A 179 -14.90 -10.77 -7.59
C THR A 179 -14.32 -9.67 -8.49
N ARG A 180 -13.00 -9.64 -8.67
CA ARG A 180 -12.31 -8.64 -9.51
C ARG A 180 -12.20 -9.08 -10.99
N THR A 181 -13.35 -9.31 -11.65
CA THR A 181 -13.45 -9.79 -13.05
C THR A 181 -12.72 -8.90 -14.06
N GLY A 182 -11.57 -9.33 -14.57
CA GLY A 182 -10.71 -8.52 -15.45
C GLY A 182 -9.32 -8.23 -14.85
N SER A 183 -9.12 -8.46 -13.55
CA SER A 183 -7.80 -8.32 -12.90
C SER A 183 -6.75 -9.28 -13.44
N ASN A 184 -7.15 -10.41 -14.04
CA ASN A 184 -6.21 -11.28 -14.74
C ASN A 184 -5.62 -10.60 -15.98
N ILE A 185 -6.36 -9.70 -16.63
CA ILE A 185 -5.84 -8.93 -17.78
C ILE A 185 -4.70 -8.02 -17.32
N ASP A 186 -4.89 -7.32 -16.19
CA ASP A 186 -3.86 -6.52 -15.54
C ASP A 186 -2.63 -7.37 -15.18
N CYS A 187 -2.85 -8.54 -14.59
CA CYS A 187 -1.78 -9.45 -14.21
C CYS A 187 -0.95 -9.90 -15.41
N GLU A 188 -1.59 -10.25 -16.54
CA GLU A 188 -0.91 -10.66 -17.77
C GLU A 188 -0.15 -9.51 -18.43
N LYS A 189 -0.72 -8.30 -18.45
CA LYS A 189 -0.05 -7.08 -18.94
C LYS A 189 1.23 -6.81 -18.15
N LEU A 190 1.13 -6.77 -16.81
CA LEU A 190 2.28 -6.50 -15.96
C LEU A 190 3.32 -7.62 -15.97
N ARG A 191 2.89 -8.89 -16.05
CA ARG A 191 3.83 -10.01 -16.20
C ARG A 191 4.64 -9.86 -17.48
N ARG A 192 3.98 -9.64 -18.62
CA ARG A 192 4.64 -9.42 -19.92
C ARG A 192 5.57 -8.22 -19.86
N ARG A 193 5.12 -7.09 -19.28
CA ARG A 193 5.92 -5.87 -19.19
C ARG A 193 7.17 -6.04 -18.33
N PHE A 194 7.04 -6.53 -17.10
CA PHE A 194 8.21 -6.70 -16.24
C PHE A 194 9.17 -7.79 -16.75
N SER A 195 8.67 -8.81 -17.45
CA SER A 195 9.54 -9.75 -18.17
C SER A 195 10.31 -9.08 -19.32
N SER A 196 9.70 -8.18 -20.10
CA SER A 196 10.42 -7.43 -21.15
C SER A 196 11.41 -6.40 -20.58
N LEU A 197 11.21 -5.98 -19.33
CA LEU A 197 12.14 -5.15 -18.57
C LEU A 197 13.17 -5.98 -17.76
N HIS A 198 13.38 -7.25 -18.16
CA HIS A 198 14.39 -8.15 -17.61
C HIS A 198 14.22 -8.51 -16.11
N PHE A 199 12.99 -8.51 -15.59
CA PHE A 199 12.71 -9.01 -14.25
C PHE A 199 12.29 -10.49 -14.25
N MET A 200 12.70 -11.22 -13.21
CA MET A 200 12.14 -12.53 -12.88
C MET A 200 10.76 -12.35 -12.25
N VAL A 201 9.71 -12.58 -13.04
CA VAL A 201 8.34 -12.36 -12.58
C VAL A 201 7.76 -13.63 -11.94
N GLU A 202 7.35 -13.53 -10.69
CA GLU A 202 6.56 -14.53 -9.97
C GLU A 202 5.14 -14.00 -9.77
N VAL A 203 4.13 -14.81 -10.10
CA VAL A 203 2.72 -14.46 -9.91
C VAL A 203 2.12 -15.35 -8.82
N LYS A 204 1.55 -14.75 -7.78
CA LYS A 204 0.78 -15.45 -6.75
C LYS A 204 -0.67 -14.96 -6.74
N GLY A 205 -1.61 -15.89 -6.91
CA GLY A 205 -3.05 -15.60 -6.99
C GLY A 205 -3.78 -15.84 -5.68
N ASP A 206 -4.85 -15.07 -5.43
CA ASP A 206 -5.87 -15.30 -4.40
C ASP A 206 -5.33 -15.60 -2.98
N LEU A 207 -4.41 -14.76 -2.51
CA LEU A 207 -3.79 -14.88 -1.19
C LEU A 207 -4.64 -14.23 -0.09
N THR A 208 -4.82 -14.96 1.02
CA THR A 208 -5.31 -14.37 2.28
C THR A 208 -4.30 -13.38 2.83
N ALA A 209 -4.70 -12.49 3.75
CA ALA A 209 -3.82 -11.46 4.30
C ALA A 209 -2.55 -12.07 4.94
N LYS A 210 -2.71 -13.19 5.64
CA LYS A 210 -1.59 -13.95 6.21
C LYS A 210 -0.66 -14.49 5.11
N LYS A 211 -1.21 -15.06 4.04
CA LYS A 211 -0.43 -15.59 2.91
C LYS A 211 0.27 -14.48 2.11
N MET A 212 -0.35 -13.31 1.96
CA MET A 212 0.29 -12.14 1.36
C MET A 212 1.54 -11.75 2.14
N VAL A 213 1.43 -11.61 3.47
CA VAL A 213 2.58 -11.27 4.33
C VAL A 213 3.67 -12.33 4.25
N LEU A 214 3.30 -13.62 4.23
CA LEU A 214 4.28 -14.71 4.08
C LEU A 214 5.00 -14.67 2.73
N ALA A 215 4.30 -14.43 1.63
CA ALA A 215 4.90 -14.29 0.30
C ALA A 215 5.87 -13.09 0.22
N LEU A 216 5.52 -11.97 0.84
CA LEU A 216 6.39 -10.79 0.89
C LEU A 216 7.62 -11.03 1.75
N LEU A 217 7.47 -11.73 2.89
CA LEU A 217 8.60 -12.13 3.73
C LEU A 217 9.52 -13.13 3.02
N GLU A 218 8.95 -14.09 2.28
CA GLU A 218 9.70 -15.03 1.44
C GLU A 218 10.55 -14.29 0.41
N LEU A 219 9.97 -13.33 -0.32
CA LEU A 219 10.72 -12.49 -1.26
C LEU A 219 11.81 -11.66 -0.58
N ALA A 220 11.52 -11.04 0.57
CA ALA A 220 12.48 -10.23 1.30
C ALA A 220 13.64 -11.05 1.90
N GLN A 221 13.44 -12.35 2.14
CA GLN A 221 14.48 -13.26 2.65
C GLN A 221 15.34 -13.89 1.55
N GLN A 222 14.99 -13.72 0.27
CA GLN A 222 15.84 -14.16 -0.83
C GLN A 222 17.14 -13.33 -0.88
N ASP A 223 18.20 -13.92 -1.45
CA ASP A 223 19.44 -13.20 -1.67
C ASP A 223 19.36 -12.35 -2.94
N HIS A 224 19.24 -11.04 -2.75
CA HIS A 224 19.22 -10.06 -3.84
C HIS A 224 20.61 -9.53 -4.20
N GLY A 225 21.69 -10.10 -3.64
CA GLY A 225 23.06 -9.61 -3.79
C GLY A 225 23.49 -9.44 -5.25
N ALA A 226 23.11 -10.40 -6.10
CA ALA A 226 23.40 -10.43 -7.53
C ALA A 226 22.32 -9.77 -8.42
N LEU A 227 21.40 -8.99 -7.84
CA LEU A 227 20.33 -8.28 -8.55
C LEU A 227 20.45 -6.78 -8.31
N ASP A 228 19.78 -5.96 -9.13
CA ASP A 228 19.83 -4.50 -9.03
C ASP A 228 18.57 -3.88 -8.44
N CYS A 229 17.42 -4.55 -8.55
CA CYS A 229 16.12 -3.99 -8.19
C CYS A 229 15.18 -5.06 -7.62
N CYS A 230 14.18 -4.62 -6.84
CA CYS A 230 13.07 -5.48 -6.42
C CYS A 230 11.74 -4.76 -6.71
N VAL A 231 10.80 -5.46 -7.32
CA VAL A 231 9.48 -4.96 -7.66
C VAL A 231 8.41 -5.80 -6.95
N VAL A 232 7.42 -5.13 -6.37
CA VAL A 232 6.22 -5.74 -5.82
C VAL A 232 5.01 -5.06 -6.46
N VAL A 233 4.14 -5.84 -7.08
CA VAL A 233 2.87 -5.41 -7.64
C VAL A 233 1.76 -6.06 -6.84
N ILE A 234 0.78 -5.27 -6.39
CA ILE A 234 -0.40 -5.79 -5.70
C ILE A 234 -1.66 -5.31 -6.43
N LEU A 235 -2.42 -6.28 -6.93
CA LEU A 235 -3.72 -6.10 -7.56
C LEU A 235 -4.78 -6.67 -6.61
N SER A 236 -5.48 -5.81 -5.89
CA SER A 236 -6.50 -6.26 -4.93
C SER A 236 -7.53 -5.16 -4.67
N HIS A 237 -8.54 -5.50 -3.87
CA HIS A 237 -9.33 -4.49 -3.20
C HIS A 237 -8.45 -3.68 -2.26
N GLY A 238 -8.77 -2.40 -2.14
CA GLY A 238 -8.07 -1.47 -1.26
C GLY A 238 -9.02 -0.74 -0.33
N CYS A 239 -8.44 -0.16 0.71
CA CYS A 239 -9.14 0.76 1.58
C CYS A 239 -8.25 1.89 2.06
N GLN A 240 -8.92 2.97 2.46
CA GLN A 240 -8.25 4.05 3.16
C GLN A 240 -7.76 3.56 4.51
N ALA A 241 -6.46 3.68 4.74
CA ALA A 241 -5.84 3.48 6.04
C ALA A 241 -4.98 4.71 6.35
N SER A 242 -5.21 5.34 7.50
CA SER A 242 -4.35 6.42 7.99
C SER A 242 -3.07 5.81 8.55
N HIS A 243 -1.92 6.11 7.94
CA HIS A 243 -0.62 5.78 8.49
C HIS A 243 0.35 6.96 8.41
N LEU A 244 1.35 6.98 9.31
CA LEU A 244 2.37 8.02 9.39
C LEU A 244 3.29 8.08 8.16
N GLN A 245 3.51 6.95 7.47
CA GLN A 245 4.49 6.85 6.38
C GLN A 245 3.83 6.65 5.02
N PHE A 246 2.94 5.67 4.90
CA PHE A 246 2.29 5.30 3.63
C PHE A 246 0.79 5.10 3.84
N PRO A 247 -0.08 5.85 3.13
CA PRO A 247 -1.52 5.69 3.25
C PRO A 247 -2.01 4.39 2.60
N GLY A 248 -3.13 3.89 3.10
CA GLY A 248 -3.86 2.80 2.45
C GLY A 248 -3.49 1.39 2.89
N ALA A 249 -4.38 0.46 2.58
CA ALA A 249 -4.21 -0.97 2.80
C ALA A 249 -4.84 -1.76 1.66
N VAL A 250 -4.38 -2.99 1.49
CA VAL A 250 -4.88 -3.96 0.50
C VAL A 250 -5.52 -5.14 1.21
N TYR A 251 -6.55 -5.72 0.63
CA TYR A 251 -7.22 -6.89 1.21
C TYR A 251 -6.59 -8.20 0.77
N GLY A 252 -6.47 -9.13 1.71
CA GLY A 252 -6.42 -10.54 1.40
C GLY A 252 -7.78 -11.08 0.95
N THR A 253 -7.78 -12.25 0.33
CA THR A 253 -9.02 -12.93 -0.09
C THR A 253 -9.96 -13.29 1.06
N ASP A 254 -9.46 -13.27 2.29
CA ASP A 254 -10.21 -13.42 3.54
C ASP A 254 -10.86 -12.12 4.05
N GLY A 255 -10.78 -11.02 3.28
CA GLY A 255 -11.30 -9.70 3.69
C GLY A 255 -10.49 -9.04 4.80
N CYS A 256 -9.36 -9.62 5.19
CA CYS A 256 -8.47 -9.01 6.18
C CYS A 256 -7.50 -8.03 5.49
N PRO A 257 -7.29 -6.82 6.03
CA PRO A 257 -6.41 -5.84 5.42
C PRO A 257 -4.93 -6.06 5.78
N VAL A 258 -4.05 -5.68 4.86
CA VAL A 258 -2.60 -5.51 5.07
C VAL A 258 -2.24 -4.07 4.70
N SER A 259 -1.71 -3.29 5.64
CA SER A 259 -1.31 -1.90 5.34
C SER A 259 -0.17 -1.86 4.33
N VAL A 260 -0.20 -0.85 3.45
CA VAL A 260 0.90 -0.60 2.50
C VAL A 260 2.20 -0.32 3.25
N GLU A 261 2.12 0.38 4.37
CA GLU A 261 3.27 0.62 5.25
C GLU A 261 3.87 -0.69 5.79
N LYS A 262 3.06 -1.66 6.23
CA LYS A 262 3.58 -2.98 6.62
C LYS A 262 4.24 -3.71 5.45
N ILE A 263 3.66 -3.63 4.26
CA ILE A 263 4.21 -4.22 3.04
C ILE A 263 5.58 -3.63 2.73
N VAL A 264 5.69 -2.30 2.72
CA VAL A 264 6.93 -1.57 2.43
C VAL A 264 8.01 -1.85 3.49
N ASN A 265 7.63 -1.86 4.77
CA ASN A 265 8.58 -2.07 5.87
C ASN A 265 9.19 -3.47 5.91
N ILE A 266 8.58 -4.48 5.27
CA ILE A 266 9.19 -5.80 5.08
C ILE A 266 10.50 -5.71 4.27
N PHE A 267 10.65 -4.71 3.39
CA PHE A 267 11.80 -4.57 2.50
C PHE A 267 12.76 -3.43 2.92
N ASN A 268 12.63 -2.90 4.13
CA ASN A 268 13.53 -1.86 4.60
C ASN A 268 14.97 -2.40 4.78
N GLY A 269 15.96 -1.50 4.87
CA GLY A 269 17.38 -1.88 4.88
C GLY A 269 17.79 -2.81 6.03
N THR A 270 17.03 -2.83 7.13
CA THR A 270 17.26 -3.74 8.26
C THR A 270 16.68 -5.14 8.04
N SER A 271 15.56 -5.26 7.32
CA SER A 271 14.86 -6.53 7.11
C SER A 271 15.32 -7.25 5.85
N CYS A 272 15.87 -6.52 4.87
CA CYS A 272 16.42 -7.06 3.63
C CYS A 272 17.78 -6.41 3.26
N PRO A 273 18.88 -6.81 3.92
CA PRO A 273 20.19 -6.18 3.72
C PRO A 273 20.74 -6.31 2.28
N SER A 274 20.42 -7.39 1.56
CA SER A 274 20.85 -7.61 0.16
C SER A 274 20.22 -6.63 -0.83
N LEU A 275 19.17 -5.89 -0.42
CA LEU A 275 18.57 -4.77 -1.14
C LEU A 275 19.05 -3.40 -0.64
N GLY A 276 20.06 -3.36 0.25
CA GLY A 276 20.67 -2.11 0.71
C GLY A 276 21.20 -1.28 -0.46
N GLY A 277 20.75 -0.03 -0.58
CA GLY A 277 21.14 0.87 -1.68
C GLY A 277 20.48 0.57 -3.03
N LYS A 278 19.62 -0.45 -3.12
CA LYS A 278 18.93 -0.87 -4.36
C LYS A 278 17.47 -0.39 -4.38
N PRO A 279 16.95 0.05 -5.54
CA PRO A 279 15.57 0.48 -5.69
C PRO A 279 14.58 -0.64 -5.36
N LYS A 280 13.56 -0.29 -4.58
CA LYS A 280 12.43 -1.14 -4.19
C LYS A 280 11.16 -0.45 -4.65
N LEU A 281 10.50 -1.03 -5.66
CA LEU A 281 9.36 -0.42 -6.32
C LEU A 281 8.08 -1.17 -5.95
N PHE A 282 7.07 -0.44 -5.50
CA PHE A 282 5.76 -0.97 -5.14
C PHE A 282 4.70 -0.35 -6.04
N PHE A 283 3.95 -1.16 -6.77
CA PHE A 283 2.83 -0.71 -7.60
C PHE A 283 1.53 -1.24 -6.99
N ILE A 284 0.70 -0.34 -6.47
CA ILE A 284 -0.50 -0.65 -5.71
C ILE A 284 -1.73 -0.29 -6.54
N GLN A 285 -2.29 -1.31 -7.21
CA GLN A 285 -3.61 -1.22 -7.84
C GLN A 285 -4.66 -1.63 -6.82
N ALA A 286 -5.21 -0.63 -6.13
CA ALA A 286 -6.25 -0.81 -5.13
C ALA A 286 -7.00 0.51 -4.91
N CYS A 287 -8.26 0.47 -4.46
CA CYS A 287 -8.98 1.69 -4.09
C CYS A 287 -8.31 2.38 -2.88
N GLY A 288 -8.15 3.70 -2.96
CA GLY A 288 -7.69 4.54 -1.86
C GLY A 288 -8.78 4.90 -0.86
N GLY A 289 -10.06 4.71 -1.23
CA GLY A 289 -11.24 4.96 -0.41
C GLY A 289 -12.55 4.88 -1.22
N GLU A 290 -13.62 5.48 -0.70
CA GLU A 290 -14.99 5.41 -1.26
C GLU A 290 -15.37 6.63 -2.10
N GLN A 291 -14.58 7.72 -2.04
CA GLN A 291 -14.93 8.96 -2.71
C GLN A 291 -14.83 8.80 -4.23
N LYS A 292 -15.92 9.12 -4.92
CA LYS A 292 -15.93 9.27 -6.37
C LYS A 292 -15.63 10.72 -6.70
N ASP A 293 -14.57 10.96 -7.45
CA ASP A 293 -14.25 12.30 -7.93
C ASP A 293 -15.12 12.61 -9.16
N HIS A 294 -15.91 13.68 -9.08
CA HIS A 294 -16.71 14.16 -10.21
C HIS A 294 -15.89 15.08 -11.13
N GLY A 295 -14.65 15.38 -10.78
CA GLY A 295 -13.85 16.40 -11.44
C GLY A 295 -14.42 17.80 -11.23
N PHE A 296 -13.79 18.77 -11.88
CA PHE A 296 -14.26 20.14 -11.97
C PHE A 296 -13.94 20.70 -13.35
N GLU A 297 -14.79 21.59 -13.86
CA GLU A 297 -14.56 22.23 -15.15
C GLU A 297 -13.40 23.23 -15.04
N VAL A 298 -12.42 23.09 -15.92
CA VAL A 298 -11.39 24.09 -16.15
C VAL A 298 -11.71 24.79 -17.46
N ALA A 299 -11.58 26.12 -17.49
CA ALA A 299 -11.71 26.88 -18.73
C ALA A 299 -10.55 26.50 -19.68
N SER A 300 -10.77 25.51 -20.53
CA SER A 300 -9.81 25.09 -21.55
C SER A 300 -10.52 24.77 -22.87
N THR A 301 -9.85 25.15 -23.95
CA THR A 301 -10.28 25.07 -25.34
C THR A 301 -10.31 23.64 -25.88
N SER A 302 -11.32 23.38 -26.73
CA SER A 302 -11.63 22.20 -27.56
C SER A 302 -12.00 20.88 -26.84
N PRO A 303 -13.22 20.35 -27.07
CA PRO A 303 -13.61 19.00 -26.64
C PRO A 303 -13.15 17.93 -27.65
N GLU A 304 -12.68 16.79 -27.14
CA GLU A 304 -12.45 15.58 -27.94
C GLU A 304 -13.62 14.59 -27.75
N ASP A 305 -13.96 13.92 -28.85
CA ASP A 305 -15.09 13.01 -29.04
C ASP A 305 -15.03 11.76 -28.14
N GLU A 306 -16.02 11.56 -27.28
CA GLU A 306 -16.17 10.32 -26.51
C GLU A 306 -16.86 9.23 -27.34
N SER A 307 -16.23 8.05 -27.40
CA SER A 307 -16.88 6.83 -27.89
C SER A 307 -17.70 6.16 -26.78
N PRO A 308 -18.86 5.54 -27.07
CA PRO A 308 -19.71 4.92 -26.06
C PRO A 308 -19.08 3.60 -25.56
N GLY A 309 -18.22 3.70 -24.55
CA GLY A 309 -17.60 2.59 -23.83
C GLY A 309 -18.47 2.04 -22.69
N SER A 310 -18.16 0.82 -22.23
CA SER A 310 -18.78 0.17 -21.07
C SER A 310 -18.73 1.05 -19.82
N ASN A 311 -19.77 0.97 -18.98
CA ASN A 311 -19.81 1.70 -17.71
C ASN A 311 -18.65 1.27 -16.80
N PRO A 312 -17.72 2.15 -16.42
CA PRO A 312 -16.63 1.80 -15.51
C PRO A 312 -17.18 1.46 -14.12
N GLU A 313 -16.68 0.36 -13.54
CA GLU A 313 -17.05 -0.07 -12.20
C GLU A 313 -15.92 0.26 -11.20
N PRO A 314 -16.26 0.60 -9.94
CA PRO A 314 -15.25 0.73 -8.91
C PRO A 314 -14.50 -0.60 -8.80
N ASP A 315 -13.17 -0.57 -8.73
CA ASP A 315 -12.33 -1.77 -8.65
C ASP A 315 -12.70 -2.60 -7.40
N ALA A 316 -13.19 -1.93 -6.35
CA ALA A 316 -13.42 -2.48 -5.02
C ALA A 316 -14.54 -1.85 -4.18
N THR A 317 -14.91 -2.54 -3.10
CA THR A 317 -15.76 -2.03 -1.99
C THR A 317 -14.94 -1.91 -0.68
N PRO A 318 -14.77 -0.72 -0.07
CA PRO A 318 -13.81 -0.49 1.04
C PRO A 318 -14.35 -0.53 2.48
N PHE A 319 -13.44 -0.58 3.48
CA PHE A 319 -13.67 -0.40 4.93
C PHE A 319 -12.38 0.01 5.70
N GLN A 320 -12.46 0.73 6.83
CA GLN A 320 -11.38 1.59 7.38
C GLN A 320 -10.85 1.15 8.77
N GLU A 321 -9.66 1.62 9.23
CA GLU A 321 -9.18 1.54 10.65
C GLU A 321 -7.87 2.32 11.03
N GLY A 322 -7.54 2.39 12.35
CA GLY A 322 -6.61 3.36 12.99
C GLY A 322 -5.25 2.91 13.62
N LEU A 323 -4.61 3.91 14.24
CA LEU A 323 -3.17 4.33 14.28
C LEU A 323 -2.28 3.84 15.47
N ARG A 324 -0.94 3.74 15.28
CA ARG A 324 0.09 3.71 16.35
C ARG A 324 1.49 4.26 15.95
N THR A 325 2.25 4.70 16.96
CA THR A 325 3.58 5.32 17.02
C THR A 325 4.67 4.36 17.54
N PHE A 326 5.96 4.60 17.24
CA PHE A 326 7.12 4.60 18.17
C PHE A 326 8.42 5.00 17.43
N ASP A 327 9.30 5.73 18.14
CA ASP A 327 10.50 6.44 17.66
C ASP A 327 11.82 5.83 18.18
N GLN A 328 12.91 6.20 17.47
CA GLN A 328 14.33 6.40 17.87
C GLN A 328 15.37 5.26 17.99
N LEU A 329 16.57 5.51 17.39
CA LEU A 329 17.94 5.42 17.97
C LEU A 329 19.05 5.89 16.97
N ASP A 330 20.24 6.21 17.50
CA ASP A 330 21.31 7.08 16.96
C ASP A 330 22.11 6.60 15.72
N ALA A 331 22.64 7.57 14.95
CA ALA A 331 23.21 7.39 13.62
C ALA A 331 24.74 7.17 13.59
N ILE A 332 25.15 6.10 12.89
CA ILE A 332 26.45 5.98 12.21
C ILE A 332 26.23 6.38 10.74
N SER A 333 27.28 6.64 9.95
CA SER A 333 27.16 6.87 8.50
C SER A 333 26.51 5.67 7.80
N SER A 334 25.19 5.68 7.71
CA SER A 334 24.34 4.69 7.07
C SER A 334 23.22 5.38 6.30
N LEU A 335 22.63 4.68 5.32
CA LEU A 335 21.40 5.14 4.69
C LEU A 335 20.26 5.16 5.73
N PRO A 336 19.25 6.04 5.58
CA PRO A 336 18.02 5.93 6.35
C PRO A 336 17.41 4.54 6.20
N THR A 337 16.79 4.00 7.26
CA THR A 337 16.10 2.70 7.21
C THR A 337 15.11 2.61 6.03
N PRO A 338 14.30 3.64 5.74
CA PRO A 338 13.53 3.72 4.50
C PRO A 338 14.32 4.47 3.41
N SER A 339 15.31 3.83 2.76
CA SER A 339 15.98 4.37 1.58
C SER A 339 15.68 3.56 0.32
N ASP A 340 15.71 4.24 -0.83
CA ASP A 340 15.57 3.59 -2.14
C ASP A 340 14.21 2.88 -2.27
N ILE A 341 13.14 3.52 -1.81
CA ILE A 341 11.76 3.03 -1.85
C ILE A 341 10.95 3.94 -2.77
N PHE A 342 10.14 3.34 -3.62
CA PHE A 342 9.16 4.04 -4.45
C PHE A 342 7.82 3.33 -4.36
N VAL A 343 6.74 4.05 -4.02
CA VAL A 343 5.38 3.49 -3.96
C VAL A 343 4.49 4.26 -4.92
N SER A 344 3.96 3.59 -5.94
CA SER A 344 3.00 4.13 -6.90
C SER A 344 1.61 3.60 -6.56
N TYR A 345 0.65 4.51 -6.43
CA TYR A 345 -0.76 4.23 -6.14
C TYR A 345 -1.59 4.52 -7.39
N SER A 346 -2.55 3.66 -7.68
CA SER A 346 -3.45 3.83 -8.82
C SER A 346 -4.41 5.02 -8.69
N THR A 347 -4.65 5.51 -7.48
CA THR A 347 -5.56 6.62 -7.20
C THR A 347 -5.13 7.40 -5.96
N PHE A 348 -5.66 8.62 -5.79
CA PHE A 348 -5.38 9.47 -4.65
C PHE A 348 -5.98 8.85 -3.36
N PRO A 349 -5.30 8.95 -2.20
CA PRO A 349 -5.85 8.46 -0.94
C PRO A 349 -7.26 8.99 -0.67
N GLY A 350 -8.19 8.11 -0.29
CA GLY A 350 -9.61 8.43 -0.10
C GLY A 350 -10.51 8.19 -1.33
N PHE A 351 -9.94 8.02 -2.52
CA PHE A 351 -10.71 7.92 -3.77
C PHE A 351 -10.78 6.51 -4.34
N VAL A 352 -11.78 6.29 -5.18
CA VAL A 352 -11.96 5.04 -5.95
C VAL A 352 -10.87 4.90 -7.01
N SER A 353 -10.44 3.66 -7.27
CA SER A 353 -9.72 3.29 -8.50
C SER A 353 -10.67 2.48 -9.38
N TRP A 354 -10.65 2.71 -10.68
CA TRP A 354 -11.62 2.17 -11.64
C TRP A 354 -11.04 1.01 -12.44
N ARG A 355 -11.92 0.06 -12.77
CA ARG A 355 -11.59 -1.09 -13.61
C ARG A 355 -12.67 -1.38 -14.63
N ASP A 356 -12.25 -1.68 -15.85
CA ASP A 356 -13.11 -2.25 -16.88
C ASP A 356 -12.92 -3.77 -16.93
N PRO A 357 -14.00 -4.56 -16.90
CA PRO A 357 -13.88 -6.02 -16.94
C PRO A 357 -13.27 -6.60 -18.22
N LYS A 358 -13.25 -5.84 -19.33
CA LYS A 358 -12.77 -6.32 -20.64
C LYS A 358 -11.35 -5.86 -20.97
N SER A 359 -10.90 -4.72 -20.45
CA SER A 359 -9.55 -4.18 -20.74
C SER A 359 -8.60 -4.15 -19.55
N GLY A 360 -9.12 -4.29 -18.33
CA GLY A 360 -8.34 -4.19 -17.09
C GLY A 360 -8.57 -2.88 -16.34
N SER A 361 -7.74 -2.59 -15.34
CA SER A 361 -7.82 -1.31 -14.61
C SER A 361 -7.25 -0.17 -15.43
N TRP A 362 -7.86 1.00 -15.32
CA TRP A 362 -7.41 2.19 -16.06
C TRP A 362 -5.94 2.50 -15.79
N TYR A 363 -5.50 2.32 -14.55
CA TYR A 363 -4.12 2.55 -14.17
C TYR A 363 -3.16 1.52 -14.75
N VAL A 364 -3.45 0.21 -14.63
CA VAL A 364 -2.54 -0.84 -15.12
C VAL A 364 -2.49 -0.88 -16.64
N GLU A 365 -3.63 -0.72 -17.32
CA GLU A 365 -3.68 -0.59 -18.78
C GLU A 365 -2.77 0.56 -19.24
N THR A 366 -2.95 1.74 -18.66
CA THR A 366 -2.17 2.93 -19.02
C THR A 366 -0.68 2.77 -18.68
N LEU A 367 -0.36 2.10 -17.57
CA LEU A 367 1.01 1.84 -17.15
C LEU A 367 1.74 0.91 -18.12
N ASP A 368 1.09 -0.17 -18.56
CA ASP A 368 1.66 -1.07 -19.57
C ASP A 368 1.92 -0.34 -20.89
N ASP A 369 0.93 0.39 -21.40
CA ASP A 369 1.03 1.12 -22.67
C ASP A 369 2.16 2.17 -22.65
N ILE A 370 2.29 2.92 -21.55
CA ILE A 370 3.34 3.94 -21.41
C ILE A 370 4.71 3.31 -21.22
N PHE A 371 4.82 2.23 -20.43
CA PHE A 371 6.11 1.56 -20.27
C PHE A 371 6.53 0.89 -21.59
N GLU A 372 5.59 0.40 -22.39
CA GLU A 372 5.87 -0.06 -23.75
C GLU A 372 6.51 1.00 -24.62
N GLN A 373 5.92 2.19 -24.63
CA GLN A 373 6.29 3.26 -25.54
C GLN A 373 7.51 4.04 -25.07
N TRP A 374 7.73 4.20 -23.76
CA TRP A 374 8.65 5.21 -23.24
C TRP A 374 9.70 4.69 -22.25
N ALA A 375 9.60 3.44 -21.76
CA ALA A 375 10.54 2.95 -20.73
C ALA A 375 12.01 2.90 -21.18
N HIS A 376 12.27 2.89 -22.49
CA HIS A 376 13.62 2.90 -23.07
C HIS A 376 14.28 4.29 -23.03
N SER A 377 13.52 5.37 -22.85
CA SER A 377 14.01 6.74 -22.96
C SER A 377 13.74 7.63 -21.75
N GLU A 378 12.80 7.24 -20.87
CA GLU A 378 12.38 8.06 -19.73
C GLU A 378 12.59 7.38 -18.38
N ASP A 379 12.84 8.19 -17.35
CA ASP A 379 12.94 7.71 -15.98
C ASP A 379 11.54 7.42 -15.39
N LEU A 380 11.49 6.57 -14.36
CA LEU A 380 10.26 6.12 -13.71
C LEU A 380 9.30 7.26 -13.31
N GLN A 381 9.82 8.41 -12.87
CA GLN A 381 8.94 9.53 -12.48
C GLN A 381 8.29 10.17 -13.70
N SER A 382 9.05 10.34 -14.79
CA SER A 382 8.54 10.85 -16.07
C SER A 382 7.48 9.90 -16.66
N LEU A 383 7.74 8.59 -16.62
CA LEU A 383 6.76 7.56 -17.02
C LEU A 383 5.47 7.67 -16.19
N LEU A 384 5.58 7.78 -14.87
CA LEU A 384 4.41 7.88 -13.99
C LEU A 384 3.68 9.21 -14.10
N LEU A 385 4.36 10.29 -14.47
CA LEU A 385 3.72 11.57 -14.81
C LEU A 385 2.85 11.42 -16.07
N ARG A 386 3.33 10.71 -17.09
CA ARG A 386 2.52 10.36 -18.28
C ARG A 386 1.31 9.51 -17.88
N VAL A 387 1.49 8.54 -16.98
CA VAL A 387 0.38 7.70 -16.48
C VAL A 387 -0.66 8.57 -15.77
N ALA A 388 -0.22 9.46 -14.88
CA ALA A 388 -1.14 10.36 -14.18
C ALA A 388 -1.93 11.24 -15.15
N ASN A 389 -1.26 11.84 -16.14
CA ASN A 389 -1.92 12.66 -17.17
C ASN A 389 -2.95 11.85 -17.95
N ALA A 390 -2.58 10.68 -18.48
CA ALA A 390 -3.46 9.85 -19.28
C ALA A 390 -4.63 9.23 -18.49
N VAL A 391 -4.43 8.85 -17.23
CA VAL A 391 -5.53 8.34 -16.38
C VAL A 391 -6.47 9.47 -15.96
N SER A 392 -5.97 10.68 -15.71
CA SER A 392 -6.77 11.81 -15.20
C SER A 392 -7.90 12.26 -16.14
N VAL A 393 -7.75 11.99 -17.43
CA VAL A 393 -8.74 12.36 -18.46
C VAL A 393 -9.75 11.25 -18.76
N LYS A 394 -9.59 10.03 -18.22
CA LYS A 394 -10.49 8.91 -18.49
C LYS A 394 -11.85 9.07 -17.79
N GLY A 395 -12.91 8.82 -18.55
CA GLY A 395 -14.29 8.65 -18.08
C GLY A 395 -14.93 9.83 -17.36
N ILE A 396 -16.17 9.62 -16.91
CA ILE A 396 -16.98 10.66 -16.25
C ILE A 396 -16.47 10.92 -14.83
N TYR A 397 -16.24 9.86 -14.05
CA TYR A 397 -15.58 9.97 -12.75
C TYR A 397 -14.06 10.01 -12.94
N LYS A 398 -13.39 10.88 -12.19
CA LYS A 398 -11.95 11.09 -12.32
C LYS A 398 -11.16 10.17 -11.39
N GLN A 399 -9.93 9.89 -11.81
CA GLN A 399 -8.95 9.12 -11.05
C GLN A 399 -7.58 9.76 -11.23
N MET A 400 -6.91 10.03 -10.13
CA MET A 400 -5.59 10.65 -10.13
C MET A 400 -4.58 9.70 -9.48
N PRO A 401 -3.79 8.95 -10.27
CA PRO A 401 -2.65 8.20 -9.74
C PRO A 401 -1.64 9.12 -9.04
N GLY A 402 -0.92 8.58 -8.07
CA GLY A 402 0.08 9.34 -7.32
C GLY A 402 1.20 8.45 -6.79
N CYS A 403 2.29 9.04 -6.32
CA CYS A 403 3.42 8.28 -5.80
C CYS A 403 4.06 8.91 -4.57
N PHE A 404 4.74 8.06 -3.79
CA PHE A 404 5.68 8.45 -2.75
C PHE A 404 7.08 8.04 -3.22
N ASN A 405 7.95 9.04 -3.41
CA ASN A 405 9.29 8.84 -3.91
C ASN A 405 10.34 9.07 -2.81
N PHE A 406 11.04 8.00 -2.44
CA PHE A 406 12.21 8.01 -1.56
C PHE A 406 13.43 7.38 -2.25
N LEU A 407 13.47 7.42 -3.59
CA LEU A 407 14.64 7.11 -4.39
C LEU A 407 15.66 8.24 -4.28
N ARG A 408 16.95 7.88 -4.27
CA ARG A 408 18.06 8.84 -4.21
C ARG A 408 18.59 9.23 -5.59
N LYS A 409 18.23 8.46 -6.61
CA LYS A 409 18.69 8.58 -7.99
C LYS A 409 17.51 8.38 -8.95
N LYS A 410 17.63 8.86 -10.18
CA LYS A 410 16.69 8.52 -11.25
C LYS A 410 16.76 7.01 -11.53
N LEU A 411 15.63 6.43 -11.88
CA LEU A 411 15.55 5.03 -12.28
C LEU A 411 15.11 4.96 -13.73
N PHE A 412 15.97 4.41 -14.58
CA PHE A 412 15.64 4.02 -15.94
C PHE A 412 15.54 2.51 -15.96
N PHE A 413 14.49 1.97 -16.58
CA PHE A 413 14.40 0.53 -16.75
C PHE A 413 15.39 0.05 -17.80
N LYS A 414 15.96 -1.13 -17.60
CA LYS A 414 16.67 -1.85 -18.66
C LYS A 414 15.65 -2.31 -19.68
N THR A 415 15.84 -1.98 -20.93
CA THR A 415 15.02 -2.43 -22.06
C THR A 415 15.88 -3.24 -23.03
N SER A 416 15.24 -4.15 -23.77
CA SER A 416 15.88 -4.95 -24.82
C SER A 416 16.58 -4.15 -25.89
#